data_AF-A0A1H5A677-F1
#
_entry.id   AF-A0A1H5A677-F1
#
_cell.length_a   1.000
_cell.length_b   1.000
_cell.length_c   1.000
_cell.angle_alpha   90.00
_cell.angle_beta   90.00
_cell.angle_gamma   90.00
#
_symmetry.space_group_name_H-M   'P 1'
#
loop_
_entity.id
_entity.type
_entity.pdbx_description
1 polymer ?
#
loop_
_entity_poly.entity_id
_entity_poly.type
_entity_poly.pdbx_seq_one_letter_code
_entity_poly.pdbx_strand_id
1 'polypeptide(L)' 'MSTLEAKTEKGVVLRIVPYADGSYRLDCDWSERGKPIIELPRFYRSERGAKQGAALITGERLTWAPKDAAQQAN' A
#
# COMPACT_ATOMS: atom_id res chain seq x y z
N MET A 1 6.24 6.22 12.63
CA MET A 1 5.56 6.36 11.32
C MET A 1 4.52 5.27 11.24
N SER A 2 3.27 5.61 10.91
CA SER A 2 2.16 4.65 10.86
C SER A 2 2.09 3.97 9.51
N THR A 3 1.63 2.72 9.47
CA THR A 3 1.37 2.03 8.19
C THR A 3 0.18 2.69 7.50
N LEU A 4 0.28 2.96 6.20
CA LEU A 4 -0.85 3.45 5.41
C LEU A 4 -1.49 2.30 4.63
N GLU A 5 -2.79 2.35 4.45
CA GLU A 5 -3.57 1.39 3.69
C GLU A 5 -4.45 2.10 2.66
N ALA A 6 -4.59 1.51 1.47
CA ALA A 6 -5.52 1.94 0.44
C ALA A 6 -6.18 0.70 -0.18
N LYS A 7 -7.45 0.82 -0.55
CA LYS A 7 -8.19 -0.24 -1.25
C LYS A 7 -8.47 0.20 -2.69
N THR A 8 -8.13 -0.65 -3.64
CA THR A 8 -8.44 -0.42 -5.06
C THR A 8 -9.93 -0.63 -5.34
N GLU A 9 -10.42 -0.14 -6.47
CA GLU A 9 -11.81 -0.39 -6.93
C GLU A 9 -12.08 -1.90 -7.07
N LYS A 10 -11.05 -2.67 -7.45
CA LYS A 10 -11.10 -4.14 -7.56
C LYS A 10 -11.03 -4.87 -6.21
N GLY A 11 -10.99 -4.13 -5.11
CA GLY A 11 -10.97 -4.66 -3.75
C GLY A 11 -9.59 -5.12 -3.26
N VAL A 12 -8.51 -4.82 -3.98
CA VAL A 12 -7.13 -5.15 -3.56
C VAL A 12 -6.68 -4.17 -2.50
N VAL A 13 -6.09 -4.68 -1.41
CA VAL A 13 -5.55 -3.85 -0.34
C VAL A 13 -4.05 -3.63 -0.56
N LEU A 14 -3.65 -2.37 -0.60
CA LEU A 14 -2.27 -1.92 -0.68
C LEU A 14 -1.86 -1.31 0.65
N ARG A 15 -0.63 -1.60 1.09
CA ARG A 15 -0.06 -1.06 2.32
C ARG A 15 1.28 -0.39 2.05
N ILE A 16 1.52 0.76 2.67
CA ILE A 16 2.83 1.39 2.72
C ILE A 16 3.36 1.23 4.14
N VAL A 17 4.40 0.40 4.28
CA VAL A 17 5.01 0.04 5.57
C VAL A 17 6.35 0.76 5.69
N PRO A 18 6.54 1.65 6.68
CA PRO A 18 7.83 2.28 6.95
C PRO A 18 8.82 1.26 7.56
N TYR A 19 10.08 1.33 7.15
CA TYR A 19 11.18 0.51 7.66
C TYR A 19 12.16 1.34 8.50
N ALA A 20 12.97 0.65 9.32
CA ALA A 20 13.92 1.28 10.24
C ALA A 20 15.05 2.04 9.53
N ASP A 21 15.34 1.70 8.27
CA ASP A 21 16.32 2.39 7.43
C ASP A 21 15.79 3.69 6.78
N GLY A 22 14.54 4.07 7.10
CA GLY A 22 13.87 5.23 6.52
C GLY A 22 13.25 4.98 5.15
N SER A 23 13.30 3.74 4.64
CA SER A 23 12.60 3.34 3.42
C SER A 23 11.14 2.99 3.68
N TYR A 24 10.37 2.93 2.61
CA TYR A 24 8.94 2.61 2.61
C TYR A 24 8.71 1.43 1.68
N ARG A 25 8.18 0.34 2.22
CA ARG A 25 7.77 -0.82 1.45
C ARG A 25 6.33 -0.63 0.99
N LEU A 26 6.11 -0.68 -0.31
CA LEU A 26 4.77 -0.88 -0.87
C LEU A 26 4.49 -2.40 -0.89
N ASP A 27 3.45 -2.81 -0.19
CA ASP A 27 3.02 -4.20 -0.04
C ASP A 27 1.58 -4.34 -0.53
N CYS A 28 1.21 -5.50 -1.05
CA CYS A 28 -0.16 -5.79 -1.44
C CYS A 28 -0.67 -7.00 -0.66
N ASP A 29 -1.69 -6.82 0.17
CA ASP A 29 -2.28 -7.89 0.97
C ASP A 29 -3.25 -8.69 0.10
N TRP A 30 -2.70 -9.63 -0.65
CA TRP A 30 -3.44 -10.36 -1.69
C TRP A 30 -4.12 -11.60 -1.11
N SER A 31 -5.44 -11.69 -1.26
CA SER A 31 -6.18 -12.92 -0.98
C SER A 31 -5.89 -13.98 -2.07
N GLU A 32 -5.77 -15.24 -1.66
CA GLU A 32 -5.15 -16.39 -2.37
C GLU A 32 -5.63 -16.76 -3.79
N ARG A 33 -6.57 -16.04 -4.42
CA ARG A 33 -7.16 -16.44 -5.73
C ARG A 33 -6.72 -15.57 -6.91
N GLY A 34 -5.50 -15.82 -7.41
CA GLY A 34 -5.21 -15.75 -8.87
C GLY A 34 -4.23 -14.67 -9.37
N LYS A 35 -2.92 -14.93 -9.28
CA LYS A 35 -1.71 -14.12 -9.66
C LYS A 35 -1.82 -13.22 -10.93
N PRO A 36 -0.98 -12.17 -11.17
CA PRO A 36 0.05 -11.51 -10.33
C PRO A 36 0.07 -9.94 -10.34
N ILE A 37 0.49 -9.26 -9.25
CA ILE A 37 1.15 -7.93 -9.34
C ILE A 37 2.66 -8.23 -9.36
N ILE A 38 3.28 -8.42 -10.53
CA ILE A 38 4.54 -9.18 -10.70
C ILE A 38 5.76 -8.64 -9.92
N GLU A 39 5.75 -7.40 -9.41
CA GLU A 39 6.91 -6.81 -8.72
C GLU A 39 6.52 -6.02 -7.47
N LEU A 40 5.97 -6.68 -6.45
CA LEU A 40 5.95 -6.14 -5.08
C LEU A 40 6.27 -7.26 -4.08
N PRO A 41 7.04 -6.96 -3.01
CA PRO A 41 7.25 -5.61 -2.46
C PRO A 41 8.37 -4.79 -3.14
N ARG A 42 8.09 -3.49 -3.34
CA ARG A 42 9.07 -2.48 -3.79
C ARG A 42 9.40 -1.55 -2.63
N PHE A 43 10.66 -1.18 -2.55
CA PHE A 43 11.16 -0.22 -1.59
C PHE A 43 11.30 1.14 -2.24
N TYR A 44 10.78 2.15 -1.56
CA TYR A 44 10.87 3.55 -1.96
C TYR A 44 11.60 4.33 -0.87
N ARG A 45 12.38 5.33 -1.26
CA ARG A 45 13.07 6.23 -0.31
C ARG A 45 12.11 7.18 0.41
N SER A 46 10.87 7.31 -0.06
CA SER A 46 9.87 8.21 0.52
C SER A 46 8.46 7.65 0.41
N GLU A 47 7.61 8.04 1.36
CA GLU A 47 6.17 7.71 1.36
C GLU A 47 5.48 8.19 0.09
N ARG A 48 5.80 9.41 -0.37
CA ARG A 48 5.26 9.99 -1.60
C ARG A 48 5.61 9.14 -2.82
N GLY A 49 6.85 8.64 -2.89
CA GLY A 49 7.29 7.73 -3.95
C GLY A 49 6.49 6.43 -3.95
N ALA A 50 6.23 5.87 -2.77
CA ALA A 50 5.41 4.68 -2.62
C ALA A 50 3.95 4.92 -3.06
N LYS A 51 3.35 6.07 -2.71
CA LYS A 51 2.00 6.45 -3.17
C LYS A 51 1.91 6.61 -4.69
N GLN A 52 2.91 7.26 -5.31
CA GLN A 52 2.97 7.43 -6.76
C GLN A 52 3.17 6.08 -7.46
N GLY A 53 4.09 5.25 -6.96
CA GLY A 53 4.31 3.90 -7.47
C GLY A 53 3.05 3.05 -7.43
N ALA A 54 2.31 3.10 -6.32
CA ALA A 54 1.04 2.42 -6.19
C ALA A 54 0.01 2.86 -7.24
N ALA A 55 -0.16 4.18 -7.44
CA ALA A 55 -1.09 4.70 -8.45
C ALA A 55 -0.69 4.31 -9.89
N LEU A 56 0.61 4.27 -10.19
CA LEU A 56 1.11 3.81 -11.50
C LEU A 56 0.88 2.31 -11.71
N ILE A 57 1.06 1.49 -10.67
CA ILE A 57 0.86 0.04 -10.71
C ILE A 57 -0.63 -0.31 -10.88
N THR A 58 -1.51 0.40 -10.18
CA THR A 58 -2.95 0.12 -10.23
C THR A 58 -3.66 0.84 -11.37
N GLY A 59 -3.12 1.95 -11.85
CA GLY A 59 -3.80 2.87 -12.77
C GLY A 59 -4.96 3.64 -12.10
N GLU A 60 -5.02 3.65 -10.76
CA GLU A 60 -6.14 4.19 -9.99
C GLU A 60 -5.71 5.37 -9.11
N ARG A 61 -6.65 6.28 -8.82
CA ARG A 61 -6.46 7.33 -7.82
C ARG A 61 -6.77 6.78 -6.42
N LEU A 62 -5.72 6.37 -5.71
CA LEU A 62 -5.82 5.73 -4.39
C LEU A 62 -6.01 6.74 -3.26
N THR A 63 -6.93 6.45 -2.34
CA THR A 63 -7.11 7.16 -1.07
C THR A 63 -6.43 6.38 0.05
N TRP A 64 -5.47 7.02 0.73
CA TRP A 64 -4.66 6.38 1.78
C TRP A 64 -5.17 6.78 3.16
N ALA A 65 -5.39 5.78 4.02
CA ALA A 65 -5.73 5.97 5.42
C ALA A 65 -4.69 5.29 6.34
N PRO A 66 -4.41 5.82 7.53
CA PRO A 66 -3.62 5.08 8.51
C PRO A 66 -4.30 3.76 8.86
N LYS A 67 -3.56 2.65 8.84
CA LYS A 67 -4.10 1.33 9.22
C LYS A 67 -4.66 1.34 10.65
N ASP A 68 -4.01 2.08 11.54
CA ASP A 68 -4.46 2.28 12.93
C ASP A 68 -5.71 3.18 13.05
N ALA A 69 -6.12 3.88 11.98
CA ALA A 69 -7.34 4.68 11.97
C ALA A 69 -8.60 3.86 11.66
N ALA A 70 -8.47 2.59 11.28
CA ALA A 70 -9.60 1.70 10.97
C ALA A 70 -10.08 0.85 12.16
N GLN A 71 -9.53 1.04 13.37
CA GLN A 71 -9.89 0.27 14.57
C GLN A 71 -10.57 1.09 15.69
N GLN A 72 -10.91 2.36 15.44
CA GLN A 72 -11.72 3.18 16.36
C GLN A 72 -13.02 3.63 15.70
N ALA A 73 -13.84 2.67 15.31
CA ALA A 73 -15.26 2.87 15.04
C ALA A 73 -16.01 1.60 15.44
N ASN A 74 -15.99 1.28 16.73
CA ASN A 74 -16.97 0.38 17.34
C ASN A 74 -17.05 0.67 18.85
#